data_AF-A0A9P6UQ70-F1
#
_entry.id   AF-A0A9P6UQ70-F1
#
_cell.length_a   1.000
_cell.length_b   1.000
_cell.length_c   1.000
_cell.angle_alpha   90.00
_cell.angle_beta   90.00
_cell.angle_gamma   90.00
#
_symmetry.space_group_name_H-M   'P 1'
#
loop_
_entity.id
_entity.type
_entity.pdbx_description
1 polymer ?
#
loop_
_entity_poly.entity_id
_entity_poly.type
_entity_poly.pdbx_seq_one_letter_code
_entity_poly.pdbx_strand_id
1 'polypeptide(L)'
;NIACLLASSFGDLVTLVILAGCSVSLQKYINTPLPVIQLLILLGMTPAWVMYVRRNKFVSKVVPVFAAMVIASTAGLTLERYITDYPGMALMSPVLNGLTSNIGFIYASRISTLLHVNIKENYRIISLTVIGSLRLGHIHWSVAIVLGFALVSLSLVVITLAMAQWITLMYWRWGYDLDNYALPILTSLIDVIGTAFLVTWFWAMKYGEQA
;
A
#
# COMPACT_ATOMS: atom_id res chain seq x y z
N ASN A 1 -13.76 -5.34 -14.77
CA ASN A 1 -13.63 -5.79 -13.37
C ASN A 1 -13.39 -4.58 -12.47
N ILE A 2 -14.44 -3.81 -12.14
CA ILE A 2 -14.36 -2.61 -11.27
C ILE A 2 -14.60 -3.00 -9.79
N ALA A 3 -15.29 -4.12 -9.57
CA ALA A 3 -15.61 -4.65 -8.24
C ALA A 3 -14.36 -4.89 -7.37
N CYS A 4 -13.26 -5.35 -7.98
CA CYS A 4 -12.01 -5.60 -7.28
C CYS A 4 -11.33 -4.31 -6.76
N LEU A 5 -11.34 -3.23 -7.56
CA LEU A 5 -10.82 -1.92 -7.15
C LEU A 5 -11.64 -1.32 -6.00
N LEU A 6 -12.98 -1.40 -6.14
CA LEU A 6 -13.89 -0.93 -5.11
C LEU A 6 -13.70 -1.73 -3.82
N ALA A 7 -13.66 -3.06 -3.89
CA ALA A 7 -13.46 -3.91 -2.72
C ALA A 7 -12.16 -3.59 -1.97
N SER A 8 -11.03 -3.43 -2.69
CA SER A 8 -9.74 -3.07 -2.08
C SER A 8 -9.79 -1.69 -1.43
N SER A 9 -10.27 -0.67 -2.15
CA SER A 9 -10.32 0.72 -1.66
C SER A 9 -11.32 0.90 -0.50
N PHE A 10 -12.46 0.19 -0.54
CA PHE A 10 -13.41 0.17 0.58
C PHE A 10 -12.83 -0.53 1.80
N GLY A 11 -12.05 -1.60 1.61
CA GLY A 11 -11.33 -2.26 2.70
C GLY A 11 -10.38 -1.32 3.44
N ASP A 12 -9.56 -0.57 2.70
CA ASP A 12 -8.64 0.42 3.26
C ASP A 12 -9.38 1.55 3.98
N LEU A 13 -10.43 2.10 3.34
CA LEU A 13 -11.23 3.17 3.92
C LEU A 13 -11.93 2.73 5.21
N VAL A 14 -12.55 1.55 5.21
CA VAL A 14 -13.20 0.99 6.40
C VAL A 14 -12.17 0.77 7.51
N THR A 15 -10.98 0.25 7.18
CA THR A 15 -9.90 0.05 8.15
C THR A 15 -9.43 1.37 8.77
N LEU A 16 -9.20 2.40 7.95
CA LEU A 16 -8.80 3.73 8.45
C LEU A 16 -9.89 4.37 9.33
N VAL A 17 -11.16 4.24 8.94
CA VAL A 17 -12.29 4.79 9.73
C VAL A 17 -12.41 4.09 11.09
N ILE A 18 -12.31 2.76 11.12
CA ILE A 18 -12.37 1.99 12.37
C ILE A 18 -11.16 2.34 13.26
N LEU A 19 -9.96 2.38 12.69
CA LEU A 19 -8.75 2.68 13.44
C LEU A 19 -8.76 4.12 13.98
N ALA A 20 -9.21 5.09 13.17
CA ALA A 20 -9.38 6.48 13.60
C ALA A 20 -10.41 6.60 14.73
N GLY A 21 -11.56 5.91 14.61
CA GLY A 21 -12.58 5.88 15.67
C GLY A 21 -12.06 5.27 16.97
N CYS A 22 -11.30 4.18 16.87
CA CYS A 22 -10.63 3.56 18.02
C CYS A 22 -9.61 4.53 18.64
N SER A 23 -8.78 5.17 17.82
CA SER A 23 -7.77 6.15 18.27
C SER A 23 -8.38 7.31 19.03
N VAL A 24 -9.47 7.91 18.53
CA VAL A 24 -10.15 9.03 19.20
C VAL A 24 -10.76 8.59 20.54
N SER A 25 -11.29 7.38 20.59
CA SER A 25 -11.85 6.82 21.82
C SER A 25 -10.75 6.55 22.86
N LEU A 26 -9.61 6.04 22.41
CA LEU A 26 -8.44 5.73 23.26
C LEU A 26 -7.75 7.00 23.76
N GLN A 27 -7.75 8.07 22.97
CA GLN A 27 -7.14 9.34 23.34
C GLN A 27 -7.75 9.95 24.61
N LYS A 28 -9.05 9.71 24.86
CA LYS A 28 -9.72 10.11 26.12
C LYS A 28 -9.13 9.46 27.37
N TYR A 29 -8.49 8.31 27.20
CA TYR A 29 -7.95 7.47 28.28
C TYR A 29 -6.42 7.38 28.25
N ILE A 30 -5.74 8.28 27.53
CA ILE A 30 -4.28 8.21 27.30
C ILE A 30 -3.45 8.21 28.59
N ASN A 31 -3.94 8.88 29.64
CA ASN A 31 -3.28 8.97 30.95
C ASN A 31 -3.61 7.79 31.89
N THR A 32 -4.41 6.83 31.44
CA THR A 32 -4.74 5.61 32.20
C THR A 32 -4.00 4.41 31.62
N PRO A 33 -3.83 3.29 32.34
CA PRO A 33 -3.18 2.10 31.78
C PRO A 33 -4.02 1.38 30.70
N LEU A 34 -5.22 1.86 30.38
CA LEU A 34 -6.15 1.23 29.42
C LEU A 34 -5.55 1.01 28.01
N PRO A 35 -4.83 1.97 27.39
CA PRO A 35 -4.23 1.77 26.07
C PRO A 35 -3.18 0.65 26.08
N VAL A 36 -2.39 0.55 27.17
CA VAL A 36 -1.36 -0.49 27.33
C VAL A 36 -2.00 -1.86 27.50
N ILE A 37 -3.07 -1.96 28.29
CA ILE A 37 -3.83 -3.21 28.47
C ILE A 37 -4.44 -3.65 27.14
N GLN A 38 -5.04 -2.73 26.37
CA GLN A 38 -5.60 -3.03 25.05
C GLN A 38 -4.51 -3.50 24.08
N LEU A 39 -3.32 -2.88 24.10
CA LEU A 39 -2.18 -3.30 23.28
C LEU A 39 -1.74 -4.73 23.63
N LEU A 40 -1.62 -5.05 24.92
CA LEU A 40 -1.24 -6.39 25.38
C LEU A 40 -2.28 -7.45 24.99
N ILE A 41 -3.57 -7.13 25.08
CA ILE A 41 -4.66 -8.02 24.63
C ILE A 41 -4.53 -8.30 23.13
N LEU A 42 -4.35 -7.25 22.29
CA LEU A 42 -4.18 -7.42 20.85
C LEU A 42 -2.94 -8.24 20.49
N LEU A 43 -1.81 -7.97 21.17
CA LEU A 43 -0.55 -8.67 20.92
C LEU A 43 -0.63 -10.15 21.34
N GLY A 44 -1.35 -10.48 22.42
CA GLY A 44 -1.64 -11.85 22.84
C GLY A 44 -2.69 -12.56 21.98
N MET A 45 -3.65 -11.83 21.43
CA MET A 45 -4.68 -12.39 20.55
C MET A 45 -4.11 -12.77 19.18
N THR A 46 -3.16 -11.98 18.65
CA THR A 46 -2.49 -12.24 17.36
C THR A 46 -1.96 -13.68 17.21
N PRO A 47 -1.10 -14.22 18.10
CA PRO A 47 -0.62 -15.60 17.98
C PRO A 47 -1.74 -16.64 18.16
N ALA A 48 -2.79 -16.34 18.93
CA ALA A 48 -3.94 -17.24 19.07
C ALA A 48 -4.68 -17.44 17.73
N TRP A 49 -4.89 -16.35 16.97
CA TRP A 49 -5.45 -16.43 15.62
C TRP A 49 -4.50 -17.11 14.65
N VAL A 50 -3.19 -16.87 14.71
CA VAL A 50 -2.21 -17.57 13.88
C VAL A 50 -2.23 -19.08 14.15
N MET A 51 -2.28 -19.50 15.42
CA MET A 51 -2.38 -20.91 15.79
C MET A 51 -3.68 -21.54 15.30
N TYR A 52 -4.80 -20.83 15.42
CA TYR A 52 -6.10 -21.28 14.92
C TYR A 52 -6.10 -21.48 13.41
N VAL A 53 -5.56 -20.51 12.66
CA VAL A 53 -5.47 -20.57 11.19
C VAL A 53 -4.52 -21.68 10.71
N ARG A 54 -3.40 -21.91 11.42
CA ARG A 54 -2.44 -22.98 11.07
C ARG A 54 -3.01 -24.40 11.18
N ARG A 55 -4.08 -24.61 11.94
CA ARG A 55 -4.75 -25.94 12.01
C ARG A 55 -5.54 -26.25 10.74
N ASN A 56 -5.87 -25.24 9.93
CA ASN A 56 -6.64 -25.44 8.71
C ASN A 56 -5.71 -25.62 7.49
N LYS A 57 -5.68 -26.83 6.92
CA LYS A 57 -4.84 -27.17 5.75
C LYS A 57 -5.14 -26.31 4.51
N PHE A 58 -6.37 -25.80 4.39
CA PHE A 58 -6.77 -24.92 3.27
C PHE A 58 -6.20 -23.49 3.38
N VAL A 59 -5.68 -23.08 4.54
CA VAL A 59 -5.19 -21.71 4.81
C VAL A 59 -3.69 -21.71 5.17
N SER A 60 -2.95 -22.82 4.99
CA SER A 60 -1.54 -22.88 5.41
C SER A 60 -0.59 -22.00 4.57
N LYS A 61 -1.07 -21.47 3.43
CA LYS A 61 -0.32 -20.57 2.53
C LYS A 61 -0.28 -19.11 3.01
N VAL A 62 -0.31 -18.85 4.31
CA VAL A 62 -0.29 -17.49 4.91
C VAL A 62 1.11 -16.87 5.03
N VAL A 63 2.17 -17.64 4.79
CA VAL A 63 3.57 -17.18 4.89
C VAL A 63 3.85 -15.89 4.10
N PRO A 64 3.37 -15.72 2.85
CA PRO A 64 3.61 -14.49 2.08
C PRO A 64 2.90 -13.29 2.67
N VAL A 65 1.74 -13.49 3.29
CA VAL A 65 0.96 -12.42 3.93
C VAL A 65 1.70 -11.90 5.16
N PHE A 66 2.28 -12.79 5.98
CA PHE A 66 3.13 -12.36 7.11
C PHE A 66 4.40 -11.66 6.64
N ALA A 67 5.06 -12.16 5.59
CA ALA A 67 6.24 -11.50 5.01
C ALA A 67 5.90 -10.10 4.49
N ALA A 68 4.78 -9.97 3.76
CA ALA A 68 4.26 -8.69 3.30
C ALA A 68 3.95 -7.74 4.47
N MET A 69 3.39 -8.25 5.58
CA MET A 69 3.09 -7.44 6.76
C MET A 69 4.35 -6.86 7.42
N VAL A 70 5.44 -7.65 7.48
CA VAL A 70 6.74 -7.16 7.99
C VAL A 70 7.32 -6.08 7.07
N ILE A 71 7.24 -6.27 5.75
CA ILE A 71 7.69 -5.29 4.76
C ILE A 71 6.86 -4.00 4.88
N ALA A 72 5.53 -4.10 4.91
CA ALA A 72 4.64 -2.95 5.05
C ALA A 72 4.85 -2.19 6.37
N SER A 73 5.19 -2.89 7.46
CA SER A 73 5.55 -2.26 8.73
C SER A 73 6.77 -1.35 8.61
N THR A 74 7.72 -1.67 7.73
CA THR A 74 8.89 -0.83 7.46
C THR A 74 8.49 0.51 6.84
N ALA A 75 7.50 0.51 5.93
CA ALA A 75 6.93 1.73 5.37
C ALA A 75 6.27 2.58 6.47
N GLY A 76 5.49 1.95 7.35
CA GLY A 76 4.82 2.61 8.48
C GLY A 76 5.80 3.28 9.44
N LEU A 77 6.86 2.57 9.87
CA LEU A 77 7.90 3.12 10.74
C LEU A 77 8.69 4.26 10.09
N THR A 78 8.94 4.14 8.78
CA THR A 78 9.60 5.22 8.01
C THR A 78 8.70 6.45 7.99
N LEU A 79 7.41 6.30 7.71
CA LEU A 79 6.46 7.40 7.73
C LEU A 79 6.39 8.06 9.11
N GLU A 80 6.28 7.28 10.20
CA GLU A 80 6.25 7.78 11.57
C GLU A 80 7.49 8.62 11.92
N ARG A 81 8.66 8.23 11.42
CA ARG A 81 9.91 8.97 11.67
C ARG A 81 9.94 10.36 11.03
N TYR A 82 9.32 10.54 9.88
CA TYR A 82 9.37 11.79 9.10
C TYR A 82 8.12 12.65 9.20
N ILE A 83 7.04 12.14 9.80
CA ILE A 83 5.76 12.85 9.93
C ILE A 83 5.87 14.10 10.82
N THR A 84 6.80 14.09 11.78
CA THR A 84 7.07 15.25 12.68
C THR A 84 7.75 16.38 11.94
N ASP A 85 8.61 16.06 10.97
CA ASP A 85 9.33 17.04 10.17
C ASP A 85 8.47 17.57 9.01
N TYR A 86 7.56 16.73 8.49
CA TYR A 86 6.73 17.02 7.33
C TYR A 86 5.27 16.60 7.57
N PRO A 87 4.44 17.41 8.22
CA PRO A 87 3.06 17.04 8.54
C PRO A 87 2.19 16.78 7.30
N GLY A 88 2.49 17.43 6.15
CA GLY A 88 1.82 17.17 4.88
C GLY A 88 2.02 15.75 4.33
N MET A 89 3.11 15.08 4.74
CA MET A 89 3.42 13.71 4.33
C MET A 89 2.39 12.71 4.87
N ALA A 90 1.85 12.97 6.07
CA ALA A 90 0.84 12.15 6.73
C ALA A 90 -0.41 11.92 5.87
N LEU A 91 -0.85 12.98 5.18
CA LEU A 91 -2.05 12.99 4.36
C LEU A 91 -1.78 12.44 2.96
N MET A 92 -0.56 12.62 2.46
CA MET A 92 -0.17 12.20 1.11
C MET A 92 0.16 10.71 1.03
N SER A 93 0.75 10.11 2.06
CA SER A 93 1.18 8.71 2.03
C SER A 93 0.01 7.73 1.80
N PRO A 94 -1.14 7.81 2.49
CA PRO A 94 -2.27 6.91 2.25
C PRO A 94 -2.89 7.09 0.86
N VAL A 95 -2.93 8.33 0.36
CA VAL A 95 -3.46 8.65 -0.98
C VAL A 95 -2.54 8.08 -2.06
N LEU A 96 -1.22 8.32 -1.95
CA LEU A 96 -0.23 7.86 -2.91
C LEU A 96 -0.16 6.32 -2.94
N ASN A 97 0.04 5.70 -1.78
CA ASN A 97 0.21 4.26 -1.67
C ASN A 97 -1.11 3.54 -1.99
N GLY A 98 -2.24 4.02 -1.46
CA GLY A 98 -3.55 3.43 -1.71
C GLY A 98 -3.94 3.47 -3.20
N LEU A 99 -3.74 4.59 -3.89
CA LEU A 99 -4.05 4.66 -5.33
C LEU A 99 -3.08 3.81 -6.17
N THR A 100 -1.78 3.93 -5.90
CA THR A 100 -0.75 3.29 -6.74
C THR A 100 -0.71 1.78 -6.53
N SER A 101 -0.80 1.31 -5.29
CA SER A 101 -0.84 -0.11 -4.94
C SER A 101 -2.08 -0.81 -5.52
N ASN A 102 -3.23 -0.14 -5.49
CA ASN A 102 -4.46 -0.67 -6.10
C ASN A 102 -4.38 -0.78 -7.63
N ILE A 103 -3.69 0.14 -8.32
CA ILE A 103 -3.42 0.03 -9.76
C ILE A 103 -2.52 -1.18 -10.04
N GLY A 104 -1.45 -1.34 -9.25
CA GLY A 104 -0.54 -2.50 -9.34
C GLY A 104 -1.26 -3.82 -9.14
N PHE A 105 -2.15 -3.90 -8.14
CA PHE A 105 -2.96 -5.07 -7.85
C PHE A 105 -3.83 -5.49 -9.05
N ILE A 106 -4.54 -4.54 -9.66
CA ILE A 106 -5.40 -4.81 -10.83
C ILE A 106 -4.56 -5.29 -12.00
N TYR A 107 -3.41 -4.67 -12.23
CA TYR A 107 -2.52 -5.04 -13.32
C TYR A 107 -1.97 -6.46 -13.13
N ALA A 108 -1.50 -6.78 -11.92
CA ALA A 108 -1.03 -8.12 -11.56
C ALA A 108 -2.13 -9.18 -11.67
N SER A 109 -3.34 -8.89 -11.16
CA SER A 109 -4.51 -9.78 -11.27
C SER A 109 -4.90 -10.03 -12.72
N ARG A 110 -4.86 -9.00 -13.58
CA ARG A 110 -5.14 -9.16 -15.02
C ARG A 110 -4.08 -10.01 -15.72
N ILE A 111 -2.80 -9.80 -15.44
CA ILE A 111 -1.72 -10.65 -15.97
C ILE A 111 -1.92 -12.09 -15.52
N SER A 112 -2.22 -12.33 -14.25
CA SER A 112 -2.48 -13.66 -13.68
C SER A 112 -3.59 -14.40 -14.44
N THR A 113 -4.75 -13.76 -14.64
CA THR A 113 -5.86 -14.33 -15.41
C THR A 113 -5.48 -14.60 -16.88
N LEU A 114 -4.75 -13.68 -17.52
CA LEU A 114 -4.31 -13.86 -18.90
C LEU A 114 -3.33 -15.03 -19.06
N LEU A 115 -2.47 -15.24 -18.07
CA LEU A 115 -1.52 -16.33 -18.03
C LEU A 115 -2.20 -17.69 -17.86
N HIS A 116 -3.26 -17.75 -17.04
CA HIS A 116 -4.11 -18.93 -16.90
C HIS A 116 -4.90 -19.28 -18.16
N VAL A 117 -5.27 -18.29 -18.98
CA VAL A 117 -6.08 -18.50 -20.18
C VAL A 117 -5.23 -18.67 -21.45
N ASN A 118 -3.91 -18.55 -21.38
CA ASN A 118 -2.96 -18.76 -22.49
C ASN A 118 -3.27 -17.92 -23.75
N ILE A 119 -3.70 -16.67 -23.56
CA ILE A 119 -3.93 -15.69 -24.64
C ILE A 119 -2.90 -14.57 -24.54
N LYS A 120 -2.13 -14.33 -25.61
CA LYS A 120 -1.16 -13.23 -25.75
C LYS A 120 -1.84 -12.03 -26.40
N GLU A 121 -1.96 -10.91 -25.68
CA GLU A 121 -2.45 -9.63 -26.19
C GLU A 121 -1.58 -8.46 -25.71
N ASN A 122 -1.55 -7.38 -26.51
CA ASN A 122 -0.56 -6.31 -26.46
C ASN A 122 -0.88 -5.24 -25.37
N TYR A 123 -0.03 -5.17 -24.34
CA TYR A 123 -0.29 -4.48 -23.07
C TYR A 123 0.02 -2.98 -23.04
N ARG A 124 0.37 -2.37 -24.19
CA ARG A 124 0.88 -0.98 -24.25
C ARG A 124 -0.17 0.12 -24.01
N ILE A 125 -1.46 -0.22 -24.01
CA ILE A 125 -2.57 0.77 -24.09
C ILE A 125 -3.31 0.95 -22.75
N ILE A 126 -3.27 -0.04 -21.85
CA ILE A 126 -4.06 -0.03 -20.60
C ILE A 126 -3.41 0.85 -19.51
N SER A 127 -2.11 1.10 -19.62
CA SER A 127 -1.34 1.94 -18.69
C SER A 127 -1.65 3.44 -18.81
N LEU A 128 -2.07 3.93 -19.97
CA LEU A 128 -2.20 5.37 -20.26
C LEU A 128 -3.57 5.97 -19.90
N THR A 129 -4.61 5.15 -19.78
CA THR A 129 -5.99 5.64 -19.56
C THR A 129 -6.31 5.93 -18.09
N VAL A 130 -5.60 5.31 -17.15
CA VAL A 130 -5.83 5.49 -15.69
C VAL A 130 -5.15 6.77 -15.16
N ILE A 131 -4.07 7.21 -15.81
CA ILE A 131 -3.34 8.44 -15.48
C ILE A 131 -4.15 9.70 -15.87
N GLY A 132 -5.15 9.56 -16.76
CA GLY A 132 -5.95 10.67 -17.27
C GLY A 132 -7.20 11.06 -16.44
N SER A 133 -7.58 10.30 -15.41
CA SER A 133 -8.86 10.50 -14.71
C SER A 133 -8.78 11.07 -13.29
N LEU A 134 -7.59 11.42 -12.79
CA LEU A 134 -7.44 11.99 -11.45
C LEU A 134 -7.44 13.53 -11.46
N ARG A 135 -8.62 14.14 -11.62
CA ARG A 135 -8.83 15.56 -11.30
C ARG A 135 -9.07 15.70 -9.80
N LEU A 136 -8.04 16.08 -9.03
CA LEU A 136 -8.20 16.48 -7.64
C LEU A 136 -8.40 17.99 -7.55
N GLY A 137 -9.49 18.36 -6.86
CA GLY A 137 -10.02 19.71 -6.74
C GLY A 137 -9.07 20.70 -6.07
N HIS A 138 -9.39 21.97 -6.29
CA HIS A 138 -8.66 23.13 -5.81
C HIS A 138 -8.51 23.12 -4.30
N ILE A 139 -7.31 22.78 -3.83
CA ILE A 139 -6.84 23.05 -2.48
C ILE A 139 -5.58 23.88 -2.67
N HIS A 140 -5.49 25.04 -2.02
CA HIS A 140 -4.36 25.96 -2.15
C HIS A 140 -3.06 25.32 -1.63
N TRP A 141 -2.38 24.60 -2.51
CA TRP A 141 -1.02 24.10 -2.34
C TRP A 141 -0.08 24.97 -3.17
N SER A 142 1.13 25.22 -2.68
CA SER A 142 2.19 25.79 -3.51
C SER A 142 2.36 24.89 -4.75
N VAL A 143 2.35 25.49 -5.95
CA VAL A 143 2.38 24.80 -7.24
C VAL A 143 3.55 23.80 -7.31
N ALA A 144 4.66 24.08 -6.63
CA ALA A 144 5.83 23.21 -6.53
C ALA A 144 5.55 21.87 -5.82
N ILE A 145 4.76 21.88 -4.73
CA ILE A 145 4.40 20.66 -3.99
C ILE A 145 3.52 19.77 -4.84
N VAL A 146 2.56 20.36 -5.56
CA VAL A 146 1.63 19.61 -6.44
C VAL A 146 2.37 19.01 -7.63
N LEU A 147 3.24 19.79 -8.27
CA LEU A 147 4.03 19.31 -9.41
C LEU A 147 4.98 18.18 -9.00
N GLY A 148 5.65 18.30 -7.86
CA GLY A 148 6.52 17.24 -7.37
C GLY A 148 5.79 15.98 -6.94
N PHE A 149 4.66 16.13 -6.24
CA PHE A 149 3.80 15.00 -5.91
C PHE A 149 3.30 14.29 -7.17
N ALA A 150 2.95 15.04 -8.22
CA ALA A 150 2.56 14.47 -9.50
C ALA A 150 3.71 13.69 -10.16
N LEU A 151 4.94 14.21 -10.16
CA LEU A 151 6.12 13.52 -10.69
C LEU A 151 6.43 12.24 -9.91
N VAL A 152 6.41 12.31 -8.58
CA VAL A 152 6.59 11.15 -7.70
C VAL A 152 5.53 10.09 -8.00
N SER A 153 4.26 10.49 -8.05
CA SER A 153 3.13 9.59 -8.35
C SER A 153 3.26 8.92 -9.72
N LEU A 154 3.59 9.68 -10.77
CA LEU A 154 3.81 9.14 -12.11
C LEU A 154 4.97 8.13 -12.13
N SER A 155 6.10 8.48 -11.51
CA SER A 155 7.25 7.58 -11.43
C SER A 155 6.91 6.28 -10.69
N LEU A 156 6.16 6.39 -9.59
CA LEU A 156 5.75 5.26 -8.78
C LEU A 156 4.78 4.34 -9.53
N VAL A 157 3.85 4.89 -10.32
CA VAL A 157 2.95 4.11 -11.18
C VAL A 157 3.74 3.32 -12.22
N VAL A 158 4.75 3.92 -12.86
CA VAL A 158 5.60 3.21 -13.83
C VAL A 158 6.38 2.08 -13.16
N ILE A 159 7.01 2.37 -12.01
CA ILE A 159 7.74 1.37 -11.21
C ILE A 159 6.81 0.23 -10.79
N THR A 160 5.59 0.56 -10.37
CA THR A 160 4.58 -0.41 -9.94
C THR A 160 4.20 -1.37 -11.06
N LEU A 161 3.96 -0.86 -12.27
CA LEU A 161 3.65 -1.70 -13.43
C LEU A 161 4.82 -2.61 -13.80
N ALA A 162 6.06 -2.07 -13.76
CA ALA A 162 7.26 -2.84 -14.02
C ALA A 162 7.47 -3.96 -12.99
N MET A 163 7.31 -3.65 -11.69
CA MET A 163 7.39 -4.63 -10.61
C MET A 163 6.30 -5.67 -10.69
N ALA A 164 5.06 -5.27 -10.97
CA ALA A 164 3.95 -6.20 -11.15
C ALA A 164 4.24 -7.21 -12.27
N GLN A 165 4.74 -6.75 -13.42
CA GLN A 165 5.14 -7.65 -14.50
C GLN A 165 6.33 -8.54 -14.09
N TRP A 166 7.32 -8.01 -13.40
CA TRP A 166 8.50 -8.78 -13.00
C TRP A 166 8.15 -9.86 -11.96
N ILE A 167 7.42 -9.52 -10.90
CA ILE A 167 7.03 -10.45 -9.83
C ILE A 167 6.09 -11.53 -10.38
N THR A 168 5.11 -11.17 -11.21
CA THR A 168 4.19 -12.15 -11.81
C THR A 168 4.94 -13.17 -12.66
N LEU A 169 5.86 -12.74 -13.53
CA LEU A 169 6.69 -13.63 -14.34
C LEU A 169 7.64 -14.50 -13.49
N MET A 170 8.24 -13.92 -12.44
CA MET A 170 9.13 -14.65 -11.54
C MET A 170 8.39 -15.77 -10.79
N TYR A 171 7.23 -15.46 -10.22
CA TYR A 171 6.41 -16.44 -9.48
C TYR A 171 5.83 -17.52 -10.40
N TRP A 172 5.49 -17.17 -11.64
CA TRP A 172 5.11 -18.15 -12.66
C TRP A 172 6.24 -19.15 -12.96
N ARG A 173 7.48 -18.69 -13.10
CA ARG A 173 8.65 -19.58 -13.33
C ARG A 173 8.91 -20.53 -12.16
N TRP A 174 8.47 -20.18 -10.96
CA TRP A 174 8.61 -21.01 -9.76
C TRP A 174 7.39 -21.89 -9.47
N GLY A 175 6.34 -21.84 -10.30
CA GLY A 175 5.15 -22.69 -10.15
C GLY A 175 4.31 -22.37 -8.90
N TYR A 176 4.47 -21.18 -8.32
CA TYR A 176 3.67 -20.72 -7.19
C TYR A 176 2.41 -19.99 -7.68
N ASP A 177 1.30 -20.14 -6.96
CA ASP A 177 0.05 -19.42 -7.25
C ASP A 177 0.29 -17.91 -7.14
N LEU A 178 0.24 -17.19 -8.27
CA LEU A 178 0.52 -15.76 -8.31
C LEU A 178 -0.39 -14.98 -7.35
N ASP A 179 -1.67 -15.34 -7.27
CA ASP A 179 -2.65 -14.55 -6.51
C ASP A 179 -2.43 -14.65 -4.99
N ASN A 180 -1.95 -15.79 -4.49
CA ASN A 180 -1.74 -16.01 -3.05
C ASN A 180 -0.37 -15.50 -2.56
N TYR A 181 0.63 -15.42 -3.44
CA TYR A 181 2.01 -15.09 -3.06
C TYR A 181 2.45 -13.73 -3.61
N ALA A 182 2.20 -13.46 -4.90
CA ALA A 182 2.71 -12.27 -5.57
C ALA A 182 1.94 -11.01 -5.15
N LEU A 183 0.62 -11.08 -4.98
CA LEU A 183 -0.20 -9.90 -4.70
C LEU A 183 0.13 -9.23 -3.34
N PRO A 184 0.21 -9.96 -2.20
CA PRO A 184 0.56 -9.32 -0.92
C PRO A 184 1.97 -8.73 -0.92
N ILE A 185 2.92 -9.44 -1.54
CA ILE A 185 4.32 -9.01 -1.61
C ILE A 185 4.46 -7.77 -2.51
N LEU A 186 3.78 -7.75 -3.66
CA LEU A 186 3.78 -6.62 -4.58
C LEU A 186 3.25 -5.35 -3.88
N THR A 187 2.10 -5.44 -3.22
CA THR A 187 1.48 -4.32 -2.49
C THR A 187 2.41 -3.78 -1.40
N SER A 188 2.95 -4.65 -0.54
CA SER A 188 3.84 -4.22 0.55
C SER A 188 5.14 -3.58 0.05
N LEU A 189 5.71 -4.05 -1.07
CA LEU A 189 6.89 -3.41 -1.67
C LEU A 189 6.55 -2.04 -2.26
N ILE A 190 5.39 -1.90 -2.91
CA ILE A 190 4.93 -0.60 -3.45
C ILE A 190 4.73 0.41 -2.31
N ASP A 191 4.21 -0.03 -1.16
CA ASP A 191 4.04 0.86 0.00
C ASP A 191 5.38 1.38 0.52
N VAL A 192 6.40 0.52 0.62
CA VAL A 192 7.76 0.92 1.04
C VAL A 192 8.39 1.88 0.04
N ILE A 193 8.31 1.58 -1.25
CA ILE A 193 8.90 2.42 -2.30
C ILE A 193 8.16 3.76 -2.37
N GLY A 194 6.84 3.75 -2.31
CA GLY A 194 6.01 4.96 -2.32
C GLY A 194 6.32 5.88 -1.15
N THR A 195 6.42 5.33 0.06
CA THR A 195 6.82 6.09 1.24
C THR A 195 8.25 6.60 1.13
N ALA A 196 9.20 5.80 0.64
CA ALA A 196 10.59 6.23 0.46
C ALA A 196 10.70 7.38 -0.56
N PHE A 197 10.03 7.29 -1.70
CA PHE A 197 9.98 8.36 -2.69
C PHE A 197 9.37 9.65 -2.11
N LEU A 198 8.29 9.52 -1.34
CA LEU A 198 7.66 10.65 -0.68
C LEU A 198 8.61 11.33 0.32
N VAL A 199 9.35 10.55 1.13
CA VAL A 199 10.39 11.09 2.04
C VAL A 199 11.44 11.85 1.25
N THR A 200 11.98 11.25 0.19
CA THR A 200 13.06 11.89 -0.61
C THR A 200 12.61 13.19 -1.24
N TRP A 201 11.35 13.26 -1.70
CA TRP A 201 10.77 14.47 -2.27
C TRP A 201 10.64 15.59 -1.24
N PHE A 202 10.06 15.31 -0.07
CA PHE A 202 9.93 16.31 1.00
C PHE A 202 11.29 16.78 1.52
N TRP A 203 12.25 15.86 1.61
CA TRP A 203 13.62 16.18 1.97
C TRP A 203 14.29 17.10 0.94
N ALA A 204 14.13 16.82 -0.37
CA ALA A 204 14.64 17.67 -1.44
C ALA A 204 14.01 19.07 -1.46
N MET A 205 12.70 19.17 -1.19
CA MET A 205 12.00 20.46 -1.07
C MET A 205 12.52 21.31 0.09
N LYS A 206 12.77 20.70 1.25
CA LYS A 206 13.34 21.41 2.42
C LYS A 206 14.74 21.93 2.13
N TYR A 207 15.54 21.17 1.38
CA TYR A 207 16.86 21.62 0.93
C TYR A 207 16.77 22.84 0.01
N GLY A 208 15.70 22.93 -0.80
CA GLY A 208 15.45 24.05 -1.72
C GLY A 208 14.99 25.37 -1.06
N GLU A 209 14.49 25.36 0.18
CA GLU A 209 14.16 26.59 0.93
C GLU A 209 15.33 27.15 1.76
N GLN A 210 16.45 26.41 1.86
CA GLN A 210 17.65 26.83 2.60
C GLN A 210 18.79 27.36 1.72
N ALA A 211 18.59 27.42 0.40
CA ALA A 211 19.53 27.95 -0.59
C ALA A 211 18.99 29.24 -1.22
#